data_AF-A0A933GG50-F1
#
_entry.id   AF-A0A933GG50-F1
#
_cell.length_a   1.000
_cell.length_b   1.000
_cell.length_c   1.000
_cell.angle_alpha   90.00
_cell.angle_beta   90.00
_cell.angle_gamma   90.00
#
_symmetry.space_group_name_H-M   'P 1'
#
loop_
_entity.id
_entity.type
_entity.pdbx_description
1 polymer ?
#
loop_
_entity_poly.entity_id
_entity_poly.type
_entity_poly.pdbx_seq_one_letter_code
_entity_poly.pdbx_strand_id
1 'polypeptide(L)' 'MFKHICVPVDNSDYSNRAIDLAVELGQAFGSRLTGCHVYAARLHDYRFKQMEYT' A
#
# COMPACT_ATOMS: atom_id res chain seq x y z
N MET A 1 -15.77 -2.92 -17.13
CA MET A 1 -14.43 -3.26 -16.62
C MET A 1 -13.83 -2.07 -15.89
N PHE A 2 -12.98 -2.28 -14.87
CA PHE A 2 -12.32 -1.20 -14.15
C PHE A 2 -11.32 -0.47 -15.04
N LYS A 3 -11.37 0.87 -15.08
CA LYS A 3 -10.42 1.70 -15.86
C LYS A 3 -9.22 2.13 -15.04
N HIS A 4 -9.41 2.26 -13.73
CA HIS A 4 -8.39 2.69 -12.78
C HIS A 4 -8.60 1.95 -11.46
N ILE A 5 -7.54 1.31 -10.96
CA ILE A 5 -7.53 0.57 -9.70
C ILE A 5 -6.58 1.30 -8.74
N CYS A 6 -7.07 1.63 -7.55
CA CYS A 6 -6.26 2.18 -6.46
C CYS A 6 -5.88 1.03 -5.51
N VAL A 7 -4.61 0.95 -5.15
CA VAL A 7 -4.04 -0.11 -4.31
C VAL A 7 -3.40 0.52 -3.07
N PRO A 8 -4.11 0.59 -1.94
CA PRO A 8 -3.52 0.99 -0.67
C PRO A 8 -2.49 -0.05 -0.21
N VAL A 9 -1.33 0.41 0.26
CA VAL A 9 -0.25 -0.43 0.77
C VAL A 9 0.17 0.00 2.15
N ASP A 10 0.52 -0.95 3.03
CA ASP A 10 0.89 -0.69 4.43
C ASP A 10 2.06 -1.56 4.92
N ASN A 11 2.76 -2.21 3.98
CA ASN A 11 3.90 -3.10 4.24
C ASN A 11 3.54 -4.40 4.98
N SER A 12 2.26 -4.73 5.10
CA SER A 12 1.79 -6.04 5.53
C SER A 12 1.79 -7.06 4.39
N ASP A 13 1.85 -8.35 4.72
CA ASP A 13 1.71 -9.44 3.74
C ASP A 13 0.36 -9.39 2.99
N TYR A 14 -0.69 -8.89 3.64
CA TYR A 14 -1.99 -8.67 3.02
C TYR A 14 -1.92 -7.61 1.92
N SER A 15 -1.21 -6.51 2.17
CA SER A 15 -1.00 -5.48 1.15
C SER A 15 -0.14 -5.98 0.00
N ASN A 16 0.87 -6.81 0.27
CA ASN A 16 1.68 -7.45 -0.77
C ASN A 16 0.79 -8.34 -1.66
N ARG A 17 -0.08 -9.15 -1.05
CA ARG A 17 -1.02 -9.96 -1.82
C ARG A 17 -2.01 -9.13 -2.63
N ALA A 18 -2.45 -7.98 -2.11
CA ALA A 18 -3.32 -7.06 -2.83
C ALA A 18 -2.63 -6.46 -4.06
N ILE A 19 -1.32 -6.20 -4.00
CA ILE A 19 -0.52 -5.75 -5.14
C ILE A 19 -0.53 -6.81 -6.25
N ASP A 20 -0.25 -8.07 -5.93
CA ASP A 20 -0.24 -9.16 -6.93
C ASP A 20 -1.57 -9.25 -7.68
N LEU A 21 -2.68 -9.25 -6.93
CA LEU A 21 -4.03 -9.33 -7.50
C LEU A 21 -4.36 -8.10 -8.34
N ALA A 22 -3.95 -6.90 -7.91
CA ALA A 22 -4.19 -5.68 -8.65
C ALA A 22 -3.42 -5.67 -9.99
N VAL A 23 -2.22 -6.24 -10.03
CA VAL A 23 -1.44 -6.41 -11.27
C VAL A 23 -2.15 -7.38 -12.22
N GLU A 24 -2.58 -8.54 -11.74
CA GLU A 24 -3.34 -9.51 -12.55
C GLU A 24 -4.61 -8.88 -13.15
N LEU A 25 -5.40 -8.19 -12.32
CA LEU A 25 -6.61 -7.50 -12.76
C LEU A 25 -6.30 -6.35 -13.72
N GLY A 26 -5.25 -5.56 -13.44
CA GLY A 26 -4.83 -4.45 -14.29
C GLY A 26 -4.42 -4.90 -15.69
N GLN A 27 -3.70 -6.02 -15.78
CA GLN A 27 -3.33 -6.63 -17.06
C GLN A 27 -4.55 -7.16 -17.82
N ALA A 28 -5.43 -7.91 -17.14
CA ALA A 28 -6.63 -8.47 -17.75
C ALA A 28 -7.55 -7.39 -18.34
N PHE A 29 -7.57 -6.21 -17.72
CA PHE A 29 -8.54 -5.16 -18.02
C PHE A 29 -7.95 -3.94 -18.73
N GLY A 30 -6.63 -3.90 -18.94
CA GLY A 30 -5.93 -2.73 -19.44
C GLY A 30 -6.09 -1.50 -18.53
N SER A 31 -6.19 -1.73 -17.21
CA SER A 31 -6.44 -0.66 -16.24
C SER A 31 -5.17 0.10 -15.89
N ARG A 32 -5.32 1.39 -15.57
CA ARG A 32 -4.30 2.14 -14.83
C ARG A 32 -4.26 1.67 -13.37
N LEU A 33 -3.07 1.53 -12.79
CA LEU A 33 -2.90 1.24 -11.37
C LEU A 33 -2.29 2.46 -10.65
N THR A 34 -2.75 2.73 -9.42
CA THR A 34 -2.12 3.71 -8.52
C THR A 34 -1.92 3.05 -7.15
N GLY A 35 -0.66 2.98 -6.70
CA GLY A 35 -0.32 2.60 -5.32
C GLY A 35 -0.42 3.80 -4.37
N CYS A 36 -0.90 3.59 -3.15
CA CYS A 36 -1.01 4.62 -2.12
C CYS A 36 -0.56 4.10 -0.76
N HIS A 37 0.48 4.70 -0.18
CA HIS A 37 0.88 4.45 1.20
C HIS A 37 0.57 5.70 2.04
N VAL A 38 -0.19 5.54 3.12
CA VAL A 38 -0.55 6.65 4.00
C VAL A 38 0.32 6.61 5.24
N TYR A 39 1.09 7.68 5.43
CA TYR A 39 2.01 7.83 6.54
C TYR A 39 1.33 8.48 7.75
N ALA A 40 1.14 7.71 8.82
CA ALA A 40 0.55 8.22 10.06
C ALA A 40 1.62 8.93 10.91
N ALA A 41 1.84 10.22 10.64
CA ALA A 41 2.96 10.99 11.23
C ALA A 41 3.04 10.94 12.77
N ARG A 42 1.91 11.01 13.48
CA ARG A 42 1.89 10.90 14.95
C ARG A 42 2.27 9.51 15.46
N LEU A 43 1.82 8.46 14.78
CA LEU A 43 2.16 7.08 15.14
C LEU A 43 3.66 6.84 14.95
N HIS A 44 4.22 7.37 13.88
CA HIS A 44 5.62 7.20 13.57
C HIS A 44 6.52 8.04 14.47
N ASP A 45 6.12 9.27 14.84
CA ASP A 45 6.82 10.07 15.87
C ASP A 45 6.96 9.29 17.19
N TYR A 46 5.89 8.64 17.64
CA TYR A 46 5.94 7.79 18.83
C TYR A 46 6.90 6.61 18.66
N ARG A 47 6.84 5.90 17.51
CA ARG A 47 7.75 4.77 17.24
C ARG A 47 9.21 5.18 17.11
N PHE A 48 9.52 6.31 16.48
CA PHE A 48 10.89 6.81 16.39
C PHE A 48 11.46 7.13 17.76
N LYS A 49 10.70 7.85 18.61
CA LYS A 49 11.11 8.13 19.97
C LYS A 49 11.40 6.85 20.77
N GLN A 50 10.58 5.80 20.62
CA GLN A 50 10.85 4.52 21.29
C GLN A 50 12.18 3.90 20.87
N MET A 51 12.55 3.99 19.59
CA MET A 51 13.80 3.42 19.08
C MET A 51 15.04 4.22 19.51
N GLU A 52 14.90 5.51 19.81
CA GLU A 52 16.02 6.35 20.28
C GLU A 52 16.42 6.08 21.75
N TYR A 53 15.51 5.53 22.57
CA TYR A 53 15.78 5.19 23.97
C TYR A 53 16.02 3.69 24.21
N THR A 54 16.38 2.94 23.15
CA THR A 54 16.78 1.53 23.23
C THR A 54 18.29 1.42 22.99
#